data_AF-A0A176WW99-F1
#
_entry.id   AF-A0A176WW99-F1
#
_cell.length_a   1.000
_cell.length_b   1.000
_cell.length_c   1.000
_cell.angle_alpha   90.00
_cell.angle_beta   90.00
_cell.angle_gamma   90.00
#
_symmetry.space_group_name_H-M   'P 1'
#
loop_
_entity.id
_entity.type
_entity.pdbx_description
1 polymer ?
#
loop_
_entity_poly.entity_id
_entity_poly.type
_entity_poly.pdbx_seq_one_letter_code
_entity_poly.pdbx_strand_id
1 'polypeptide(L)'
;MAYDIQHSIIIGRNQTAFSGDLEVTYRGAPITRATLTRLYIWNDGNQTIRRGDIAPKFPLVVSVPGGEFFLRAQISQVAHEAMDVSLTDGDEASETLTFEYIEPRQGFVCEILHTASPKDFAFSGILIGAKEPVAKELSQAATSLPVAIMVIILSIGMVFVLTTLHGSMFKGDESLSSYLFGTGVMILFGCSCLFTCFRIVRDALPKANFGETLNTTNQ
;
A
#
# COMPACT_ATOMS: atom_id res chain seq x y z
N MET A 1 14.05 15.13 4.17
CA MET A 1 12.75 14.47 4.40
C MET A 1 11.91 14.76 3.19
N ALA A 2 11.48 13.69 2.52
CA ALA A 2 10.57 13.76 1.42
C ALA A 2 9.22 13.17 1.81
N TYR A 3 8.18 13.58 1.11
CA TYR A 3 6.85 13.00 1.27
C TYR A 3 6.10 12.93 -0.06
N ASP A 4 5.13 12.02 -0.13
CA ASP A 4 4.16 11.91 -1.22
C ASP A 4 2.76 11.79 -0.63
N ILE A 5 1.77 12.32 -1.33
CA ILE A 5 0.37 12.28 -0.90
C ILE A 5 -0.47 11.69 -2.01
N GLN A 6 -1.14 10.58 -1.70
CA GLN A 6 -2.03 9.91 -2.63
C GLN A 6 -3.44 9.86 -2.06
N HIS A 7 -4.41 10.32 -2.85
CA HIS A 7 -5.80 10.40 -2.44
C HIS A 7 -6.67 9.37 -3.17
N SER A 8 -7.58 8.77 -2.43
CA SER A 8 -8.67 7.96 -2.98
C SER A 8 -9.99 8.48 -2.43
N ILE A 9 -10.86 8.97 -3.32
CA ILE A 9 -12.20 9.41 -2.93
C ILE A 9 -13.06 8.16 -2.81
N ILE A 10 -13.52 7.87 -1.60
CA ILE A 10 -14.44 6.75 -1.34
C ILE A 10 -15.85 7.22 -1.68
N ILE A 11 -16.25 8.37 -1.12
CA ILE A 11 -17.54 9.02 -1.36
C ILE A 11 -17.29 10.51 -1.56
N GLY A 12 -17.93 11.11 -2.55
CA GLY A 12 -17.77 12.54 -2.86
C GLY A 12 -19.10 13.27 -3.00
N ARG A 13 -19.12 14.55 -2.59
CA ARG A 13 -20.29 15.46 -2.67
C ARG A 13 -20.96 15.54 -4.05
N ASN A 14 -20.24 15.26 -5.13
CA ASN A 14 -20.72 15.38 -6.52
C ASN A 14 -21.18 14.05 -7.15
N GLN A 15 -21.52 13.02 -6.37
CA GLN A 15 -22.23 11.85 -6.90
C GLN A 15 -23.71 12.20 -7.16
N THR A 16 -23.94 13.07 -8.15
CA THR A 16 -25.22 13.70 -8.47
C THR A 16 -26.30 12.71 -8.94
N ALA A 17 -25.92 11.51 -9.38
CA ALA A 17 -26.88 10.52 -9.86
C ALA A 17 -27.71 9.87 -8.73
N PHE A 18 -27.21 9.87 -7.48
CA PHE A 18 -27.83 9.16 -6.35
C PHE A 18 -27.87 9.98 -5.06
N SER A 19 -27.51 11.27 -5.09
CA SER A 19 -27.37 12.12 -3.90
C SER A 19 -28.67 12.36 -3.11
N GLY A 20 -29.84 12.01 -3.68
CA GLY A 20 -31.14 12.06 -2.98
C GLY A 20 -31.55 10.73 -2.33
N ASP A 21 -30.99 9.61 -2.76
CA ASP A 21 -31.39 8.26 -2.34
C ASP A 21 -30.34 7.56 -1.47
N LEU A 22 -29.14 8.14 -1.37
CA LEU A 22 -28.01 7.58 -0.66
C LEU A 22 -27.65 8.42 0.57
N GLU A 23 -27.92 7.88 1.75
CA GLU A 23 -27.40 8.41 3.01
C GLU A 23 -26.11 7.69 3.38
N VAL A 24 -25.08 8.46 3.74
CA VAL A 24 -23.79 7.92 4.17
C VAL A 24 -23.55 8.41 5.59
N THR A 25 -23.33 7.46 6.49
CA THR A 25 -22.99 7.74 7.88
C THR A 25 -21.66 7.13 8.26
N TYR A 26 -20.95 7.79 9.17
CA TYR A 26 -19.79 7.26 9.85
C TYR A 26 -20.05 7.27 11.36
N ARG A 27 -20.03 6.09 11.98
CA ARG A 27 -20.38 5.89 13.40
C ARG A 27 -21.74 6.54 13.78
N GLY A 28 -22.70 6.49 12.85
CA GLY A 28 -24.04 7.05 13.04
C GLY A 28 -24.17 8.55 12.77
N ALA A 29 -23.08 9.28 12.50
CA ALA A 29 -23.12 10.68 12.08
C ALA A 29 -23.12 10.80 10.55
N PRO A 30 -24.00 11.62 9.95
CA PRO A 30 -24.04 11.79 8.49
C PRO A 30 -22.76 12.48 7.98
N ILE A 31 -22.22 11.96 6.89
CA ILE A 31 -21.07 12.54 6.19
C ILE A 31 -21.39 12.73 4.72
N THR A 32 -20.87 13.81 4.13
CA THR A 32 -21.09 14.14 2.71
C THR A 32 -19.91 13.75 1.82
N ARG A 33 -18.77 13.40 2.44
CA ARG A 33 -17.53 13.00 1.76
C ARG A 33 -16.69 12.12 2.68
N ALA A 34 -16.04 11.15 2.07
CA ALA A 34 -14.97 10.36 2.68
C ALA A 34 -13.81 10.25 1.69
N THR A 35 -12.67 10.83 2.05
CA THR A 35 -11.42 10.80 1.30
C THR A 35 -10.39 10.03 2.12
N LEU A 36 -9.81 8.97 1.55
CA LEU A 36 -8.65 8.30 2.11
C LEU A 36 -7.39 8.96 1.56
N THR A 37 -6.55 9.47 2.44
CA THR A 37 -5.24 10.01 2.13
C THR A 37 -4.16 9.07 2.64
N ARG A 38 -3.27 8.66 1.73
CA ARG A 38 -2.03 7.97 2.06
C ARG A 38 -0.90 8.98 2.02
N LEU A 39 -0.34 9.27 3.18
CA LEU A 39 0.83 10.11 3.33
C LEU A 39 2.05 9.22 3.50
N TYR A 40 2.94 9.25 2.52
CA TYR A 40 4.22 8.57 2.56
C TYR A 40 5.26 9.56 3.05
N ILE A 41 6.03 9.21 4.08
CA ILE A 41 7.12 10.04 4.59
C ILE A 41 8.39 9.19 4.64
N TRP A 42 9.48 9.71 4.08
CA TRP A 42 10.75 9.02 4.10
C TRP A 42 11.96 9.95 4.18
N ASN A 43 13.08 9.36 4.53
CA ASN A 43 14.38 10.02 4.49
C ASN A 43 15.04 9.80 3.13
N ASP A 44 14.96 10.83 2.29
CA ASP A 44 15.61 10.92 0.99
C ASP A 44 17.07 11.44 1.05
N GLY A 45 17.56 11.74 2.26
CA GLY A 45 18.92 12.19 2.53
C GLY A 45 19.88 11.05 2.88
N ASN A 46 21.07 11.41 3.34
CA ASN A 46 22.14 10.48 3.73
C ASN A 46 22.44 10.46 5.24
N GLN A 47 21.72 11.26 6.04
CA GLN A 47 21.85 11.32 7.49
C GLN A 47 20.52 10.91 8.13
N THR A 48 20.58 10.17 9.23
CA THR A 48 19.38 9.79 10.01
C THR A 48 18.65 11.03 10.52
N ILE A 49 17.35 11.10 10.27
CA ILE A 49 16.47 12.13 10.84
C ILE A 49 15.97 11.61 12.18
N ARG A 50 16.17 12.35 13.26
CA ARG A 50 15.70 12.01 14.61
C ARG A 50 14.55 12.91 15.02
N ARG A 51 13.81 12.50 16.05
CA ARG A 51 12.78 13.34 16.69
C ARG A 51 13.27 14.75 17.02
N GLY A 52 14.50 14.83 17.54
CA GLY A 52 15.15 16.10 17.92
C GLY A 52 15.49 17.01 16.75
N ASP A 53 15.44 16.51 15.52
CA ASP A 53 15.65 17.31 14.30
C ASP A 53 14.36 18.02 13.85
N ILE A 54 13.21 17.77 14.50
CA ILE A 54 11.97 18.50 14.26
C ILE A 54 11.94 19.74 15.16
N ALA A 55 11.66 20.91 14.58
CA ALA A 55 11.57 22.15 15.33
C ALA A 55 10.35 22.10 16.28
N PRO A 56 10.52 22.25 17.61
CA PRO A 56 9.41 22.08 18.55
C PRO A 56 8.25 23.06 18.37
N LYS A 57 8.52 24.26 17.82
CA LYS A 57 7.49 25.27 17.52
C LYS A 57 6.72 25.00 16.23
N PHE A 58 7.23 24.13 15.37
CA PHE A 58 6.66 23.80 14.08
C PHE A 58 6.74 22.27 13.88
N PRO A 59 5.99 21.51 14.70
CA PRO A 59 5.99 20.06 14.62
C PRO A 59 5.45 19.58 13.27
N LEU A 60 5.61 18.29 12.98
CA LEU A 60 4.99 17.68 11.82
C LEU A 60 3.49 17.54 12.07
N VAL A 61 2.67 18.18 11.24
CA VAL A 61 1.22 18.23 11.38
C VAL A 61 0.56 17.90 10.05
N VAL A 62 -0.45 17.05 10.10
CA VAL A 62 -1.43 16.88 9.03
C VAL A 62 -2.72 17.61 9.42
N SER A 63 -3.33 18.31 8.47
CA SER A 63 -4.52 19.12 8.77
C SER A 63 -5.47 19.24 7.59
N VAL A 64 -6.74 19.51 7.92
CA VAL A 64 -7.80 19.89 6.98
C VAL A 64 -8.43 21.22 7.38
N PRO A 65 -9.06 21.96 6.45
CA PRO A 65 -9.65 23.26 6.76
C PRO A 65 -10.90 23.14 7.64
N GLY A 66 -11.29 24.27 8.24
CA GLY A 66 -12.44 24.34 9.15
C GLY A 66 -13.74 23.83 8.54
N GLY A 67 -14.48 23.04 9.32
CA GLY A 67 -15.71 22.36 8.90
C GLY A 67 -15.49 20.98 8.29
N GLU A 68 -14.24 20.59 8.05
CA GLU A 68 -13.84 19.23 7.71
C GLU A 68 -13.09 18.60 8.89
N PHE A 69 -13.11 17.27 8.97
CA PHE A 69 -12.54 16.54 10.12
C PHE A 69 -12.00 15.18 9.72
N PHE A 70 -11.20 14.61 10.61
CA PHE A 70 -10.67 13.26 10.49
C PHE A 70 -11.67 12.25 11.05
N LEU A 71 -11.94 11.23 10.25
CA LEU A 71 -12.80 10.11 10.62
C LEU A 71 -11.97 9.02 11.34
N ARG A 72 -10.74 8.80 10.85
CA ARG A 72 -9.77 7.85 11.38
C ARG A 72 -8.39 8.16 10.85
N ALA A 73 -7.37 8.04 11.69
CA ALA A 73 -5.98 8.06 11.28
C ALA A 73 -5.26 6.81 11.81
N GLN A 74 -4.35 6.24 11.03
CA GLN A 74 -3.57 5.07 11.44
C GLN A 74 -2.23 5.00 10.70
N ILE A 75 -1.25 4.35 11.32
CA ILE A 75 0.00 3.97 10.65
C ILE A 75 -0.23 2.63 9.96
N SER A 76 -0.11 2.59 8.63
CA SER A 76 -0.36 1.37 7.83
C SER A 76 0.91 0.59 7.51
N GLN A 77 2.06 1.27 7.45
CA GLN A 77 3.35 0.65 7.17
C GLN A 77 4.46 1.43 7.89
N VAL A 78 5.42 0.72 8.48
CA VAL A 78 6.69 1.26 8.97
C VAL A 78 7.84 0.43 8.42
N ALA A 79 8.96 1.07 8.10
CA ALA A 79 10.16 0.34 7.68
C ALA A 79 10.76 -0.49 8.82
N HIS A 80 10.67 0.01 10.05
CA HIS A 80 11.15 -0.68 11.25
C HIS A 80 10.31 -0.30 12.48
N GLU A 81 9.98 -1.27 13.34
CA GLU A 81 9.11 -1.03 14.51
C GLU A 81 9.74 -0.05 15.52
N ALA A 82 11.06 -0.10 15.69
CA ALA A 82 11.79 0.82 16.57
C ALA A 82 11.75 2.30 16.14
N MET A 83 11.18 2.62 14.97
CA MET A 83 10.94 4.01 14.57
C MET A 83 9.87 4.70 15.44
N ASP A 84 9.07 3.95 16.20
CA ASP A 84 8.09 4.47 17.17
C ASP A 84 7.20 5.59 16.59
N VAL A 85 6.63 5.32 15.42
CA VAL A 85 5.80 6.29 14.69
C VAL A 85 4.42 6.37 15.35
N SER A 86 3.98 7.58 15.67
CA SER A 86 2.66 7.82 16.24
C SER A 86 1.98 9.05 15.62
N LEU A 87 0.66 8.99 15.61
CA LEU A 87 -0.24 10.10 15.36
C LEU A 87 -0.91 10.41 16.69
N THR A 88 -0.87 11.67 17.08
CA THR A 88 -1.42 12.14 18.36
C THR A 88 -2.44 13.21 18.08
N ASP A 89 -3.66 12.97 18.56
CA ASP A 89 -4.81 13.84 18.38
C ASP A 89 -4.46 15.27 18.81
N GLY A 90 -4.45 16.19 17.85
CA GLY A 90 -4.35 17.63 18.13
C GLY A 90 -5.75 18.21 18.35
N ASP A 91 -6.62 18.05 17.35
CA ASP A 91 -8.02 18.47 17.31
C ASP A 91 -8.75 17.63 16.22
N GLU A 92 -10.07 17.76 16.07
CA GLU A 92 -10.85 16.99 15.07
C GLU A 92 -10.37 17.19 13.61
N ALA A 93 -9.67 18.30 13.33
CA ALA A 93 -9.17 18.67 12.00
C ALA A 93 -7.64 18.53 11.83
N SER A 94 -6.91 18.08 12.86
CA SER A 94 -5.44 18.00 12.79
C SER A 94 -4.83 16.96 13.72
N GLU A 95 -3.76 16.32 13.24
CA GLU A 95 -2.99 15.32 13.99
C GLU A 95 -1.52 15.69 13.98
N THR A 96 -0.87 15.54 15.13
CA THR A 96 0.57 15.70 15.24
C THR A 96 1.25 14.36 14.98
N LEU A 97 2.20 14.37 14.05
CA LEU A 97 3.00 13.20 13.70
C LEU A 97 4.33 13.21 14.45
N THR A 98 4.66 12.10 15.11
CA THR A 98 5.95 11.91 15.77
C THR A 98 6.57 10.56 15.44
N PHE A 99 7.89 10.48 15.59
CA PHE A 99 8.70 9.26 15.41
C PHE A 99 9.98 9.41 16.23
N GLU A 100 10.71 8.32 16.46
CA GLU A 100 12.02 8.31 17.11
C GLU A 100 13.14 8.63 16.12
N TYR A 101 13.20 7.89 15.00
CA TYR A 101 14.14 8.13 13.91
C TYR A 101 13.64 7.64 12.54
N ILE A 102 14.28 8.11 11.47
CA ILE A 102 14.14 7.63 10.09
C ILE A 102 15.55 7.54 9.48
N GLU A 103 16.07 6.33 9.26
CA GLU A 103 17.34 6.15 8.56
C GLU A 103 17.23 6.47 7.07
N PRO A 104 18.35 6.75 6.38
CA PRO A 104 18.36 6.91 4.93
C PRO A 104 17.60 5.78 4.21
N ARG A 105 16.73 6.13 3.27
CA ARG A 105 15.88 5.20 2.48
C ARG A 105 14.84 4.41 3.29
N GLN A 106 14.62 4.76 4.54
CA GLN A 106 13.50 4.26 5.33
C GLN A 106 12.39 5.29 5.41
N GLY A 107 11.21 4.83 5.78
CA GLY A 107 10.03 5.65 5.90
C GLY A 107 8.86 4.91 6.52
N PHE A 108 7.71 5.57 6.52
CA PHE A 108 6.45 5.02 6.99
C PHE A 108 5.29 5.61 6.18
N VAL A 109 4.12 4.98 6.31
CA VAL A 109 2.89 5.38 5.63
C VAL A 109 1.79 5.61 6.67
N CYS A 110 1.17 6.77 6.59
CA CYS A 110 -0.01 7.13 7.34
C CYS A 110 -1.24 7.03 6.44
N GLU A 111 -2.28 6.34 6.90
CA GLU A 111 -3.60 6.31 6.28
C GLU A 111 -4.56 7.17 7.09
N ILE A 112 -5.05 8.25 6.48
CA ILE A 112 -5.93 9.22 7.11
C ILE A 112 -7.22 9.29 6.32
N LEU A 113 -8.31 8.86 6.94
CA LEU A 113 -9.66 8.99 6.44
C LEU A 113 -10.24 10.31 6.94
N HIS A 114 -10.66 11.19 6.03
CA HIS A 114 -11.16 12.53 6.37
C HIS A 114 -12.29 12.98 5.45
N THR A 115 -12.98 14.06 5.81
CA THR A 115 -14.11 14.60 5.03
C THR A 115 -13.70 15.66 4.01
N ALA A 116 -12.49 16.22 4.10
CA ALA A 116 -12.02 17.27 3.20
C ALA A 116 -11.83 16.82 1.74
N SER A 117 -11.75 17.78 0.82
CA SER A 117 -11.32 17.49 -0.55
C SER A 117 -9.82 17.16 -0.60
N PRO A 118 -9.34 16.40 -1.60
CA PRO A 118 -7.91 16.11 -1.76
C PRO A 118 -7.01 17.35 -1.69
N LYS A 119 -7.44 18.46 -2.28
CA LYS A 119 -6.63 19.69 -2.38
C LYS A 119 -6.49 20.43 -1.06
N ASP A 120 -7.35 20.12 -0.10
CA ASP A 120 -7.42 20.82 1.18
C ASP A 120 -6.67 20.09 2.29
N PHE A 121 -6.20 18.87 2.01
CA PHE A 121 -5.34 18.14 2.94
C PHE A 121 -3.93 18.74 2.90
N ALA A 122 -3.41 19.11 4.06
CA ALA A 122 -2.08 19.69 4.19
C ALA A 122 -1.19 18.83 5.09
N PHE A 123 0.09 18.76 4.74
CA PHE A 123 1.16 18.24 5.58
C PHE A 123 2.22 19.32 5.74
N SER A 124 2.61 19.63 6.97
CA SER A 124 3.49 20.75 7.29
C SER A 124 4.39 20.44 8.48
N GLY A 125 5.42 21.26 8.67
CA GLY A 125 6.35 21.22 9.80
C GLY A 125 7.75 21.64 9.36
N ILE A 126 8.67 21.78 10.32
CA ILE A 126 10.03 22.26 10.04
C ILE A 126 11.07 21.32 10.63
N LEU A 127 12.02 20.90 9.80
CA LEU A 127 13.24 20.22 10.18
C LEU A 127 14.36 21.24 10.43
N ILE A 128 15.04 21.12 11.56
CA ILE A 128 16.25 21.86 11.89
C ILE A 128 17.32 21.50 10.86
N GLY A 129 17.90 22.51 10.20
CA GLY A 129 18.92 22.32 9.17
C GLY A 129 18.40 21.97 7.76
N ALA A 130 17.19 21.42 7.62
CA ALA A 130 16.62 21.00 6.33
C ALA A 130 15.34 21.74 5.91
N LYS A 131 14.80 22.65 6.76
CA LYS A 131 13.57 23.43 6.53
C LYS A 131 12.33 22.52 6.37
N GLU A 132 11.41 22.87 5.48
CA GLU A 132 10.13 22.16 5.31
C GLU A 132 10.32 20.81 4.59
N PRO A 133 9.48 19.79 4.87
CA PRO A 133 9.42 18.56 4.09
C PRO A 133 9.22 18.85 2.59
N VAL A 134 9.86 18.06 1.74
CA VAL A 134 9.82 18.27 0.28
C VAL A 134 8.89 17.26 -0.38
N ALA A 135 7.89 17.74 -1.12
CA ALA A 135 7.03 16.86 -1.92
C ALA A 135 7.85 16.18 -3.03
N LYS A 136 7.79 14.86 -3.11
CA LYS A 136 8.39 14.04 -4.17
C LYS A 136 7.42 12.95 -4.57
N GLU A 137 7.35 12.64 -5.85
CA GLU A 137 6.56 11.48 -6.30
C GLU A 137 7.21 10.19 -5.80
N LEU A 138 6.42 9.34 -5.15
CA LEU A 138 6.90 8.02 -4.76
C LEU A 138 6.96 7.13 -6.01
N SER A 139 8.16 6.68 -6.36
CA SER A 139 8.32 5.66 -7.40
C SER A 139 7.70 4.35 -6.89
N GLN A 140 6.58 3.96 -7.48
CA GLN A 140 6.00 2.65 -7.19
C GLN A 140 7.02 1.60 -7.65
N ALA A 141 7.46 0.72 -6.74
CA ALA A 141 8.26 -0.42 -7.13
C ALA A 141 7.40 -1.23 -8.12
N ALA A 142 7.70 -1.16 -9.41
CA ALA A 142 7.03 -2.05 -10.34
C ALA A 142 7.48 -3.45 -9.95
N THR A 143 6.58 -4.27 -9.38
CA THR A 143 6.73 -5.72 -9.51
C THR A 143 6.97 -5.94 -10.99
N SER A 144 8.17 -6.41 -11.34
CA SER A 144 8.53 -6.47 -12.74
C SER A 144 7.53 -7.42 -13.39
N LEU A 145 6.65 -6.85 -14.22
CA LEU A 145 5.69 -7.55 -15.05
C LEU A 145 6.27 -8.87 -15.63
N PRO A 146 7.56 -8.94 -16.06
CA PRO A 146 8.18 -10.21 -16.47
C PRO A 146 8.23 -11.31 -15.39
N VAL A 147 8.44 -11.02 -14.10
CA VAL A 147 8.49 -12.05 -13.05
C VAL A 147 7.13 -12.68 -12.82
N ALA A 148 6.06 -11.88 -12.76
CA ALA A 148 4.70 -12.39 -12.63
C ALA A 148 4.32 -13.26 -13.85
N ILE A 149 4.66 -12.80 -15.06
CA ILE A 149 4.45 -13.56 -16.29
C ILE A 149 5.26 -14.87 -16.29
N MET A 150 6.53 -14.83 -15.86
CA MET A 150 7.39 -16.02 -15.78
C MET A 150 6.80 -17.09 -14.86
N VAL A 151 6.30 -16.71 -13.68
CA VAL A 151 5.69 -17.64 -12.72
C VAL A 151 4.42 -18.30 -13.31
N ILE A 152 3.59 -17.53 -14.01
CA ILE A 152 2.40 -18.06 -14.69
C ILE A 152 2.78 -19.07 -15.77
N ILE A 153 3.77 -18.73 -16.62
CA ILE A 153 4.24 -19.62 -17.69
C ILE A 153 4.80 -20.92 -17.13
N LEU A 154 5.66 -20.85 -16.10
CA LEU A 154 6.23 -22.04 -15.47
C LEU A 154 5.16 -22.93 -14.84
N SER A 155 4.14 -22.33 -14.23
CA SER A 155 3.02 -23.06 -13.62
C SER A 155 2.19 -23.81 -14.68
N ILE A 156 1.88 -23.15 -15.80
CA ILE A 156 1.16 -23.77 -16.93
C ILE A 156 2.00 -24.91 -17.53
N GLY A 157 3.30 -24.68 -17.72
CA GLY A 157 4.24 -25.68 -18.24
C GLY A 157 4.31 -26.93 -17.35
N MET A 158 4.37 -26.75 -16.03
CA MET A 158 4.39 -27.85 -15.08
C MET A 158 3.13 -28.71 -15.15
N VAL A 159 1.93 -28.11 -15.25
CA VAL A 159 0.67 -28.86 -15.41
C VAL A 159 0.69 -29.69 -16.69
N PHE A 160 1.18 -29.12 -17.80
CA PHE A 160 1.28 -29.83 -19.08
C PHE A 160 2.26 -31.02 -19.05
N VAL A 161 3.41 -30.86 -18.40
CA VAL A 161 4.38 -31.96 -18.22
C VAL A 161 3.78 -33.08 -17.37
N LEU A 162 3.04 -32.73 -16.32
CA LEU A 162 2.46 -33.74 -15.45
C LEU A 162 1.30 -34.51 -16.12
N THR A 163 0.48 -33.87 -16.95
CA THR A 163 -0.59 -34.56 -17.70
C THR A 163 -0.02 -35.48 -18.79
N THR A 164 1.05 -35.07 -19.47
CA THR A 164 1.71 -35.90 -20.48
C THR A 164 2.44 -37.11 -19.87
N LEU A 165 3.12 -36.94 -18.72
CA LEU A 165 3.72 -38.04 -17.97
C LEU A 165 2.67 -39.01 -17.41
N HIS A 166 1.54 -38.50 -16.92
CA HIS A 166 0.43 -39.35 -16.50
C HIS A 166 -0.11 -40.17 -17.69
N GLY A 167 -0.37 -39.53 -18.83
CA GLY A 167 -0.85 -40.23 -20.03
C GLY A 167 0.12 -41.29 -20.58
N SER A 168 1.43 -41.12 -20.38
CA SER A 168 2.43 -42.10 -20.85
C SER A 168 2.59 -43.30 -19.89
N MET A 169 2.47 -43.09 -18.58
CA MET A 169 2.53 -44.14 -17.55
C MET A 169 1.34 -45.10 -17.61
N PHE A 170 0.16 -44.61 -18.00
CA PHE A 170 -1.09 -45.39 -17.98
C PHE A 170 -1.51 -45.92 -19.36
N LYS A 171 -0.56 -46.07 -20.31
CA LYS A 171 -0.81 -46.76 -21.59
C LYS A 171 -0.94 -48.27 -21.37
N GLY A 172 -2.08 -48.72 -20.87
CA GLY A 172 -2.41 -50.13 -20.73
C GLY A 172 -3.42 -50.40 -19.62
N ASP A 173 -4.70 -50.45 -20.01
CA ASP A 173 -5.77 -51.17 -19.31
C ASP A 173 -6.28 -50.62 -17.96
N GLU A 174 -6.72 -49.36 -17.96
CA GLU A 174 -7.49 -48.80 -16.83
C GLU A 174 -8.85 -48.24 -17.26
N SER A 175 -9.83 -48.33 -16.36
CA SER A 175 -11.18 -47.79 -16.56
C SER A 175 -11.16 -46.27 -16.69
N LEU A 176 -12.04 -45.71 -17.54
CA LEU A 176 -12.15 -44.26 -17.75
C LEU A 176 -12.24 -43.44 -16.44
N SER A 177 -12.82 -44.00 -15.38
CA SER A 177 -13.00 -43.34 -14.09
C SER A 177 -11.69 -43.07 -13.34
N SER A 178 -10.72 -43.98 -13.37
CA SER A 178 -9.43 -43.78 -12.69
C SER A 178 -8.56 -42.75 -13.40
N TYR A 179 -8.61 -42.70 -14.73
CA TYR A 179 -8.00 -41.64 -15.53
C TYR A 179 -8.60 -40.26 -15.22
N LEU A 180 -9.93 -40.16 -15.17
CA LEU A 180 -10.62 -38.92 -14.83
C LEU A 180 -10.35 -38.48 -13.38
N PHE A 181 -10.25 -39.43 -12.44
CA PHE A 181 -9.89 -39.13 -11.05
C PHE A 181 -8.44 -38.60 -10.94
N GLY A 182 -7.48 -39.29 -11.57
CA GLY A 182 -6.07 -38.88 -11.58
C GLY A 182 -5.88 -37.50 -12.19
N THR A 183 -6.47 -37.25 -13.36
CA THR A 183 -6.45 -35.93 -14.01
C THR A 183 -7.11 -34.85 -13.16
N GLY A 184 -8.23 -35.14 -12.49
CA GLY A 184 -8.89 -34.21 -11.55
C GLY A 184 -8.00 -33.81 -10.38
N VAL A 185 -7.29 -34.77 -9.76
CA VAL A 185 -6.34 -34.50 -8.67
C VAL A 185 -5.18 -33.62 -9.14
N MET A 186 -4.66 -33.87 -10.35
CA MET A 186 -3.57 -33.07 -10.92
C MET A 186 -3.99 -31.63 -11.23
N ILE A 187 -5.21 -31.43 -11.71
CA ILE A 187 -5.78 -30.10 -11.94
C ILE A 187 -5.93 -29.36 -10.61
N LEU A 188 -6.49 -30.00 -9.58
CA LEU A 188 -6.64 -29.42 -8.25
C LEU A 188 -5.30 -29.01 -7.64
N PHE A 189 -4.27 -29.84 -7.79
CA PHE A 189 -2.91 -29.52 -7.35
C PHE A 189 -2.34 -28.32 -8.11
N GLY A 190 -2.49 -28.28 -9.44
CA GLY A 190 -2.10 -27.13 -10.26
C GLY A 190 -2.80 -25.83 -9.85
N CYS A 191 -4.10 -25.88 -9.58
CA CYS A 191 -4.87 -24.74 -9.06
C CYS A 191 -4.37 -24.29 -7.69
N SER A 192 -4.03 -25.22 -6.79
CA SER A 192 -3.46 -24.89 -5.48
C SER A 192 -2.08 -24.23 -5.60
N CYS A 193 -1.20 -24.72 -6.47
CA CYS A 193 0.09 -24.09 -6.74
C CYS A 193 -0.06 -22.68 -7.31
N LEU A 194 -0.97 -22.47 -8.27
CA LEU A 194 -1.29 -21.16 -8.82
C LEU A 194 -1.85 -20.22 -7.74
N PHE A 195 -2.73 -20.70 -6.88
CA PHE A 195 -3.28 -19.92 -5.77
C PHE A 195 -2.19 -19.51 -4.77
N THR A 196 -1.29 -20.43 -4.41
CA THR A 196 -0.16 -20.13 -3.53
C THR A 196 0.81 -19.15 -4.18
N CYS A 197 1.12 -19.31 -5.47
CA CYS A 197 1.93 -18.35 -6.23
C CYS A 197 1.27 -16.96 -6.27
N PHE A 198 -0.02 -16.90 -6.55
CA PHE A 198 -0.78 -15.65 -6.53
C PHE A 198 -0.73 -14.98 -5.14
N ARG A 199 -0.86 -15.76 -4.06
CA ARG A 199 -0.71 -15.23 -2.70
C ARG A 199 0.70 -14.70 -2.44
N ILE A 200 1.75 -15.45 -2.83
CA ILE A 200 3.13 -15.01 -2.67
C ILE A 200 3.38 -13.73 -3.47
N VAL A 201 2.94 -13.66 -4.72
CA VAL A 201 3.08 -12.45 -5.57
C VAL A 201 2.30 -11.29 -4.97
N ARG A 202 1.07 -11.51 -4.50
CA ARG A 202 0.25 -10.48 -3.83
C ARG A 202 0.90 -9.98 -2.56
N ASP A 203 1.44 -10.87 -1.73
CA ASP A 203 2.09 -10.52 -0.47
C ASP A 203 3.50 -9.93 -0.72
N ALA A 204 4.06 -10.17 -1.91
CA ALA A 204 5.26 -9.51 -2.45
C ALA A 204 4.96 -8.26 -3.30
N LEU A 205 3.68 -7.87 -3.47
CA LEU A 205 3.34 -6.57 -4.03
C LEU A 205 3.95 -5.49 -3.13
N PRO A 206 4.31 -4.34 -3.70
CA PRO A 206 5.29 -3.46 -3.11
C PRO A 206 4.83 -2.95 -1.75
N LYS A 207 5.57 -3.32 -0.70
CA LYS A 207 5.78 -2.39 0.41
C LYS A 207 6.29 -1.08 -0.18
N ALA A 208 5.80 0.06 0.31
CA ALA A 208 6.24 1.36 -0.19
C ALA A 208 7.77 1.39 -0.29
N ASN A 209 8.28 1.62 -1.51
CA ASN A 209 9.71 1.68 -1.74
C ASN A 209 10.16 3.11 -1.47
N PHE A 210 10.68 3.34 -0.26
CA PHE A 210 11.06 4.65 0.27
C PHE A 210 12.38 5.19 -0.33
N GLY A 211 12.49 5.16 -1.67
CA GLY A 211 13.63 5.69 -2.39
C GLY A 211 14.78 4.71 -2.65
N GLU A 212 14.55 3.38 -2.66
CA GLU A 212 15.40 2.54 -3.51
C GLU A 212 15.05 2.87 -4.97
N THR A 213 15.76 3.82 -5.54
CA THR A 213 15.90 3.87 -6.99
C THR A 213 16.33 2.48 -7.44
N LEU A 214 15.50 1.82 -8.27
CA LEU A 214 15.97 0.76 -9.13
C LEU A 214 17.20 1.33 -9.84
N ASN A 215 18.40 0.89 -9.45
CA ASN A 215 19.61 1.11 -10.23
C ASN A 215 19.47 0.33 -11.54
N THR A 216 18.58 0.77 -12.41
CA THR A 216 18.59 0.44 -13.83
C THR A 216 19.35 1.55 -14.54
N THR A 217 20.64 1.62 -14.29
CA THR A 217 21.58 2.33 -15.15
C THR A 217 22.84 1.50 -15.24
N ASN A 218 22.93 0.75 -16.34
CA ASN A 218 24.13 0.30 -17.05
C ASN A 218 25.35 -0.09 -16.20
N GLN A 219 25.57 -1.40 -16.07
CA GLN A 219 26.88 -2.00 -16.29
C GLN A 219 26.74 -3.17 -17.25
#